data_AF-A0A920LL98-F1
#
_entry.id   AF-A0A920LL98-F1
#
_cell.length_a   1.000
_cell.length_b   1.000
_cell.length_c   1.000
_cell.angle_alpha   90.00
_cell.angle_beta   90.00
_cell.angle_gamma   90.00
#
_symmetry.space_group_name_H-M   'P 1'
#
loop_
_entity.id
_entity.type
_entity.pdbx_description
1 polymer ?
#
loop_
_entity_poly.entity_id
_entity_poly.type
_entity_poly.pdbx_seq_one_letter_code
_entity_poly.pdbx_strand_id
1 'polypeptide(L)'
;MQFGKLSSHILTHFDLKQDVFFADFNWDAINKNKNLKHKFEPISKYPQIRRDLSLLINDDIDFSNINSIIDKMKIQILKGINLFDVYQGKKFTVW
;
A
#
# COMPACT_ATOMS: atom_id res chain seq x y z
N MET A 1 9.08 -8.56 -10.91
CA MET A 1 8.02 -9.28 -10.17
C MET A 1 6.72 -8.87 -10.83
N GLN A 2 5.84 -9.83 -11.10
CA GLN A 2 4.53 -9.58 -11.70
C GLN A 2 3.49 -10.30 -10.88
N PHE A 3 2.39 -9.66 -10.55
CA PHE A 3 1.31 -10.30 -9.80
C PHE A 3 0.01 -9.57 -10.08
N GLY A 4 -1.10 -10.24 -9.86
CA GLY A 4 -2.42 -9.65 -9.99
C GLY A 4 -3.49 -10.64 -10.39
N LYS A 5 -4.68 -10.11 -10.62
CA LYS A 5 -5.80 -10.85 -11.16
C LYS A 5 -5.54 -11.17 -12.63
N LEU A 6 -5.74 -12.43 -13.02
CA LEU A 6 -5.61 -12.86 -14.40
C LEU A 6 -6.71 -12.23 -15.26
N SER A 7 -6.37 -11.90 -16.51
CA SER A 7 -7.36 -11.37 -17.48
C SER A 7 -8.45 -12.41 -17.74
N SER A 8 -9.69 -11.94 -17.84
CA SER A 8 -10.86 -12.78 -18.15
C SER A 8 -10.70 -13.57 -19.45
N HIS A 9 -10.04 -12.99 -20.46
CA HIS A 9 -9.79 -13.66 -21.74
C HIS A 9 -8.95 -14.92 -21.57
N ILE A 10 -7.91 -14.85 -20.72
CA ILE A 10 -7.04 -16.00 -20.44
C ILE A 10 -7.85 -17.06 -19.67
N LEU A 11 -8.65 -16.65 -18.69
CA LEU A 11 -9.49 -17.57 -17.92
C LEU A 11 -10.48 -18.35 -18.80
N THR A 12 -11.09 -17.69 -19.79
CA THR A 12 -12.01 -18.34 -20.74
C THR A 12 -11.32 -19.42 -21.57
N HIS A 13 -10.08 -19.20 -22.01
CA HIS A 13 -9.32 -20.21 -22.76
C HIS A 13 -9.04 -21.50 -21.95
N PHE A 14 -9.02 -21.40 -20.61
CA PHE A 14 -8.81 -22.53 -19.71
C PHE A 14 -10.10 -23.02 -19.03
N ASP A 15 -11.28 -22.55 -19.48
CA ASP A 15 -12.59 -22.86 -18.89
C ASP A 15 -12.69 -22.56 -17.38
N LEU A 16 -11.95 -21.54 -16.92
CA LEU A 16 -11.94 -21.12 -15.52
C LEU A 16 -12.99 -20.02 -15.29
N LYS A 17 -14.00 -20.34 -14.48
CA LYS A 17 -15.11 -19.43 -14.13
C LYS A 17 -14.86 -18.59 -12.89
N GLN A 18 -13.83 -18.92 -12.12
CA GLN A 18 -13.46 -18.23 -10.89
C GLN A 18 -12.37 -17.21 -11.14
N ASP A 19 -12.31 -16.21 -10.27
CA ASP A 19 -11.19 -15.26 -10.25
C ASP A 19 -9.90 -16.00 -9.86
N VAL A 20 -8.88 -15.89 -10.72
CA VAL A 20 -7.54 -16.44 -10.44
C VAL A 20 -6.57 -15.29 -10.27
N PHE A 21 -5.74 -15.39 -9.23
CA PHE A 21 -4.65 -14.47 -8.95
C PHE A 21 -3.33 -15.20 -9.12
N PHE A 22 -2.35 -14.54 -9.73
CA PHE A 22 -1.01 -15.07 -9.88
C PHE A 22 0.01 -14.14 -9.25
N ALA A 23 1.17 -14.70 -8.90
CA ALA A 23 2.35 -13.94 -8.54
C ALA A 23 3.60 -14.68 -9.02
N ASP A 24 4.41 -13.99 -9.80
CA ASP A 24 5.69 -14.43 -10.32
C ASP A 24 6.83 -13.59 -9.73
N PHE A 25 7.76 -14.30 -9.11
CA PHE A 25 8.88 -13.75 -8.35
C PHE A 25 10.19 -14.34 -8.86
N ASN A 26 11.13 -13.46 -9.21
CA ASN A 26 12.49 -13.90 -9.53
C ASN A 26 13.20 -14.33 -8.23
N TRP A 27 13.38 -15.63 -8.07
CA TRP A 27 13.98 -16.22 -6.87
C TRP A 27 15.44 -15.80 -6.66
N ASP A 28 16.23 -15.73 -7.73
CA ASP A 28 17.64 -15.32 -7.66
C ASP A 28 17.78 -13.87 -7.20
N ALA A 29 16.90 -12.98 -7.68
CA ALA A 29 16.88 -11.58 -7.27
C ALA A 29 16.51 -11.41 -5.79
N ILE A 30 15.59 -12.22 -5.28
CA ILE A 30 15.23 -12.24 -3.86
C ILE A 30 16.42 -12.71 -3.03
N ASN A 31 17.08 -13.81 -3.44
CA ASN A 31 18.14 -14.41 -2.67
C ASN A 31 19.39 -13.51 -2.58
N LYS A 32 19.69 -12.74 -3.65
CA LYS A 32 20.78 -11.76 -3.66
C LYS A 32 20.58 -10.59 -2.68
N ASN A 33 19.33 -10.24 -2.38
CA ASN A 33 18.98 -9.10 -1.51
C ASN A 33 18.59 -9.50 -0.09
N LYS A 34 18.84 -10.76 0.32
CA LYS A 34 18.56 -11.22 1.69
C LYS A 34 19.47 -10.52 2.69
N ASN A 35 18.97 -9.46 3.33
CA ASN A 35 19.59 -8.88 4.51
C ASN A 35 18.98 -9.51 5.77
N LEU A 36 19.47 -10.70 6.13
CA LEU A 36 19.01 -11.48 7.30
C LEU A 36 19.45 -10.90 8.66
N LYS A 37 19.97 -9.67 8.68
CA LYS A 37 20.29 -9.01 9.94
C LYS A 37 18.98 -8.68 10.65
N HIS A 38 18.66 -9.47 11.67
CA HIS A 38 17.61 -9.11 12.63
C HIS A 38 17.97 -7.75 13.24
N LYS A 39 17.25 -6.71 12.82
CA LYS A 39 17.31 -5.40 13.45
C LYS A 39 16.45 -5.48 14.70
N PHE A 40 17.10 -5.54 15.86
CA PHE A 40 16.41 -5.32 17.12
C PHE A 40 16.16 -3.82 17.26
N GLU A 41 14.91 -3.44 17.33
CA GLU A 41 14.50 -2.08 17.71
C GLU A 41 13.87 -2.14 19.10
N PRO A 42 14.40 -1.37 20.08
CA PRO A 42 13.85 -1.38 21.43
C PRO A 42 12.42 -0.84 21.40
N ILE A 43 11.56 -1.44 22.23
CA ILE A 43 10.18 -0.99 22.39
C ILE A 43 10.19 0.43 22.94
N SER A 44 9.42 1.33 22.32
CA SER A 44 9.27 2.71 22.79
C SER A 44 8.70 2.74 24.21
N LYS A 45 9.37 3.43 25.12
CA LYS A 45 8.88 3.69 26.48
C LYS A 45 7.71 4.68 26.52
N TYR A 46 7.50 5.41 25.42
CA TYR A 46 6.45 6.42 25.29
C TYR A 46 5.27 5.88 24.46
N PRO A 47 4.02 6.23 24.82
CA PRO A 47 2.85 5.79 24.09
C PRO A 47 2.84 6.34 22.66
N GLN A 48 2.30 5.56 21.73
CA GLN A 48 2.07 6.00 20.37
C GLN A 48 0.84 6.91 20.32
N ILE A 49 0.95 8.03 19.61
CA ILE A 49 -0.18 8.92 19.33
C ILE A 49 -0.66 8.65 17.90
N ARG A 50 -1.97 8.43 17.74
CA ARG A 50 -2.63 8.30 16.43
C ARG A 50 -3.52 9.52 16.19
N ARG A 51 -3.48 10.06 14.98
CA ARG A 51 -4.40 11.12 14.51
C ARG A 51 -4.98 10.67 13.18
N ASP A 52 -6.30 10.83 13.05
CA ASP A 52 -7.00 10.57 11.80
C ASP A 52 -7.24 11.91 11.09
N LEU A 53 -7.02 11.92 9.77
CA LEU A 53 -7.20 13.09 8.91
C LEU A 53 -8.04 12.67 7.71
N SER A 54 -9.05 13.47 7.39
CA SER A 54 -9.86 13.30 6.18
C SER A 54 -9.44 14.36 5.17
N LEU A 55 -9.13 13.92 3.96
CA LEU A 55 -8.72 14.80 2.86
C LEU A 55 -9.71 14.66 1.71
N LEU A 56 -10.23 15.79 1.22
CA LEU A 56 -10.96 15.83 -0.04
C LEU A 56 -9.96 16.14 -1.15
N ILE A 57 -9.83 15.21 -2.09
CA ILE A 57 -8.85 15.27 -3.20
C ILE A 57 -9.53 14.85 -4.49
N ASN A 58 -8.93 15.18 -5.63
CA ASN A 58 -9.40 14.70 -6.92
C ASN A 58 -9.14 13.19 -7.08
N ASP A 59 -10.02 12.52 -7.83
CA ASP A 59 -9.98 11.06 -8.05
C ASP A 59 -8.75 10.57 -8.85
N ASP A 60 -8.03 11.48 -9.51
CA ASP A 60 -6.82 11.19 -10.29
C ASP A 60 -5.54 11.12 -9.42
N ILE A 61 -5.64 11.48 -8.14
CA ILE A 61 -4.49 11.51 -7.23
C ILE A 61 -4.33 10.15 -6.55
N ASP A 62 -3.28 9.42 -6.96
CA ASP A 62 -2.90 8.18 -6.30
C ASP A 62 -2.39 8.41 -4.87
N PHE A 63 -2.76 7.51 -3.95
CA PHE A 63 -2.25 7.53 -2.58
C PHE A 63 -0.72 7.45 -2.51
N SER A 64 -0.08 6.77 -3.47
CA SER A 64 1.39 6.69 -3.57
C SER A 64 2.03 8.08 -3.72
N ASN A 65 1.37 9.00 -4.42
CA ASN A 65 1.83 10.38 -4.58
C ASN A 65 1.75 11.13 -3.25
N ILE A 66 0.65 10.96 -2.52
CA ILE A 66 0.45 11.56 -1.19
C ILE A 66 1.52 11.05 -0.22
N ASN A 67 1.70 9.73 -0.15
CA ASN A 67 2.70 9.11 0.72
C ASN A 67 4.11 9.62 0.38
N SER A 68 4.45 9.71 -0.91
CA SER A 68 5.74 10.23 -1.37
C SER A 68 5.97 11.70 -0.98
N ILE A 69 4.93 12.53 -0.99
CA ILE A 69 5.02 13.93 -0.56
C ILE A 69 5.28 13.99 0.95
N ILE A 70 4.58 13.20 1.75
CA ILE A 70 4.76 13.21 3.20
C ILE A 70 6.14 12.68 3.59
N ASP A 71 6.62 11.64 2.91
CA ASP A 71 7.98 11.12 3.10
C ASP A 71 9.05 12.20 2.81
N LYS A 72 8.83 13.03 1.78
CA LYS A 72 9.71 14.17 1.45
C LYS A 72 9.71 15.27 2.52
N MET A 73 8.62 15.43 3.27
CA MET A 73 8.55 16.40 4.37
C MET A 73 9.43 16.02 5.57
N LYS A 74 9.88 14.76 5.68
CA LYS A 74 10.78 14.26 6.73
C LYS A 74 10.32 14.65 8.15
N ILE A 75 9.03 14.48 8.43
CA ILE A 75 8.44 14.78 9.74
C ILE A 75 9.05 13.85 10.79
N GLN A 76 9.91 14.38 11.66
CA GLN A 76 10.75 13.59 12.58
C GLN A 76 9.96 12.67 13.52
N ILE A 77 8.75 13.08 13.93
CA ILE A 77 7.91 12.34 14.86
C ILE A 77 6.96 11.36 14.17
N LEU A 78 6.81 11.45 12.84
CA LEU A 78 5.90 10.60 12.10
C LEU A 78 6.48 9.18 12.01
N LYS A 79 5.78 8.21 12.59
CA LYS A 79 6.20 6.80 12.61
C LYS A 79 5.62 5.98 11.46
N GLY A 80 4.52 6.43 10.87
CA GLY A 80 3.86 5.77 9.76
C GLY A 80 2.54 6.44 9.42
N ILE A 81 2.06 6.15 8.22
CA ILE A 81 0.76 6.58 7.69
C ILE A 81 0.02 5.33 7.25
N ASN A 82 -1.30 5.32 7.45
CA ASN A 82 -2.15 4.24 6.99
C ASN A 82 -3.36 4.82 6.29
N LEU A 83 -3.61 4.40 5.05
CA LEU A 83 -4.88 4.62 4.37
C LEU A 83 -5.85 3.53 4.81
N PHE A 84 -6.94 3.91 5.46
CA PHE A 84 -7.94 2.95 5.95
C PHE A 84 -9.29 3.12 5.28
N ASP A 85 -9.73 4.35 5.03
CA ASP A 85 -11.00 4.64 4.37
C ASP A 85 -10.80 5.44 3.08
N VAL A 86 -11.47 5.01 2.02
CA VAL A 86 -11.61 5.75 0.76
C VAL A 86 -13.10 5.87 0.47
N TYR A 87 -13.57 7.10 0.33
CA TYR A 87 -14.95 7.39 0.00
C TYR A 87 -15.01 8.10 -1.36
N GLN A 88 -15.80 7.56 -2.28
CA GLN A 88 -16.05 8.14 -3.61
C GLN A 88 -17.58 8.32 -3.78
N GLY A 89 -18.04 9.55 -4.03
CA GLY A 89 -19.47 9.85 -4.05
C GLY A 89 -19.83 11.33 -4.32
N LYS A 90 -21.09 11.58 -4.70
CA LYS A 90 -21.57 12.87 -5.25
C LYS A 90 -21.73 14.03 -4.25
N LYS A 91 -21.47 13.84 -2.95
CA LYS A 91 -21.57 14.90 -1.93
C LYS A 91 -20.57 14.67 -0.80
N PHE A 92 -19.56 15.52 -0.73
CA PHE A 92 -18.69 15.66 0.43
C PHE A 92 -18.76 17.11 0.92
N THR A 93 -19.34 17.32 2.10
CA THR A 93 -19.12 18.52 2.91
C THR A 93 -18.45 18.03 4.17
N VAL A 94 -17.15 18.30 4.31
CA VAL A 94 -16.41 18.09 5.55
C VAL A 94 -16.66 19.33 6.40
N TRP A 95 -17.22 19.17 7.61
CA TRP A 95 -17.38 20.23 8.61
C TRP A 95 -16.10 20.38 9.45
#